data_AF-A0A951LRG1-F1
#
_entry.id   AF-A0A951LRG1-F1
#
_cell.length_a   1.000
_cell.length_b   1.000
_cell.length_c   1.000
_cell.angle_alpha   90.00
_cell.angle_beta   90.00
_cell.angle_gamma   90.00
#
_symmetry.space_group_name_H-M   'P 1'
#
loop_
_entity.id
_entity.type
_entity.pdbx_description
1 polymer ?
#
loop_
_entity_poly.entity_id
_entity_poly.type
_entity_poly.pdbx_seq_one_letter_code
_entity_poly.pdbx_strand_id
1 'polypeptide(L)'
;MFDPGQGQDIVVPKGFKVSVFASGLNFPTGIAFRAIGNRDDDDGGGRARRFEVFILESGHGLPSQCNDEAKFQTMFPGKPNPFTPDILVFDQSAVLQRTLGKPTTALTETGGTNVFQPHGPAVDIAFEKGLQGGRLFGSDSNQATHAHNGQNNSSRVVTVDAGSGKVTSFISNLPTGDHPTEQLAFKDGWIYWSQGSTTNSGVVGRDNGGGQNQQDIPCQDIVLSKNVFDSGGGVFTSGYSPFGTTRPGATVKAFESASHHGVCDGAILRAQLNAPDPSSTIEPFSWGYRNGYAIRFAPQEHALQGRLLVGEDGADERGARPSSNAPDALHLAQQNKDGSPDYHGWPDRYGFLPSSQTMFNPVGGPGDDLCVPDPANPPSNCTPASVTQIQAEDAPLRDVLDHPPQQITSPLAIEAPDSSFTGIDFVPDSFVRGPVGRGAALYILEGDFGFSASNSSPPFPLQCGKGPTPGSSCDEIGHEVKVINFSKPEEPLELKIQRFAKNKSGDQAFIDGSHGMNRPTGLRFGPDGCAWIADYGAVRDFGQSGPDTKFVTPADAPLVQIPGTGVIFRICPE
;
A
#
# COMPACT_ATOMS: atom_id res chain seq x y z
N MET A 1 -18.43 -18.72 -8.69
CA MET A 1 -17.14 -19.15 -9.28
C MET A 1 -16.52 -17.90 -9.88
N PHE A 2 -15.27 -17.60 -9.56
CA PHE A 2 -14.57 -16.42 -10.07
C PHE A 2 -14.22 -16.61 -11.55
N ASP A 3 -14.47 -15.60 -12.39
CA ASP A 3 -14.11 -15.58 -13.81
C ASP A 3 -13.81 -14.15 -14.29
N PRO A 4 -12.56 -13.78 -14.58
CA PRO A 4 -12.21 -12.44 -15.03
C PRO A 4 -12.53 -12.19 -16.52
N GLY A 5 -12.93 -13.23 -17.27
CA GLY A 5 -13.18 -13.14 -18.70
C GLY A 5 -12.00 -12.53 -19.46
N GLN A 6 -12.25 -11.44 -20.17
CA GLN A 6 -11.25 -10.61 -20.85
C GLN A 6 -11.16 -9.20 -20.24
N GLY A 7 -11.75 -8.97 -19.06
CA GLY A 7 -11.89 -7.63 -18.49
C GLY A 7 -12.95 -6.77 -19.16
N GLN A 8 -13.94 -7.37 -19.84
CA GLN A 8 -14.95 -6.65 -20.64
C GLN A 8 -15.92 -5.78 -19.82
N ASP A 9 -15.91 -5.91 -18.50
CA ASP A 9 -16.69 -5.05 -17.60
C ASP A 9 -15.87 -3.91 -16.98
N ILE A 10 -14.59 -3.81 -17.32
CA ILE A 10 -13.75 -2.65 -17.00
C ILE A 10 -14.00 -1.57 -18.06
N VAL A 11 -14.54 -0.44 -17.62
CA VAL A 11 -14.77 0.76 -18.43
C VAL A 11 -13.46 1.54 -18.54
N VAL A 12 -13.05 1.83 -19.78
CA VAL A 12 -11.91 2.70 -20.09
C VAL A 12 -12.32 3.75 -21.14
N PRO A 13 -11.61 4.90 -21.22
CA PRO A 13 -11.85 5.89 -22.25
C PRO A 13 -11.75 5.32 -23.66
N LYS A 14 -12.47 5.93 -24.60
CA LYS A 14 -12.39 5.59 -26.03
C LYS A 14 -10.94 5.66 -26.53
N GLY A 15 -10.53 4.65 -27.30
CA GLY A 15 -9.17 4.52 -27.83
C GLY A 15 -8.22 3.72 -26.94
N PHE A 16 -8.76 3.09 -25.88
CA PHE A 16 -8.09 2.10 -25.06
C PHE A 16 -8.89 0.80 -25.02
N LYS A 17 -8.19 -0.32 -24.86
CA LYS A 17 -8.76 -1.66 -24.77
C LYS A 17 -8.17 -2.42 -23.59
N VAL A 18 -9.03 -3.11 -22.86
CA VAL A 18 -8.65 -4.00 -21.76
C VAL A 18 -8.49 -5.43 -22.28
N SER A 19 -7.56 -6.17 -21.68
CA SER A 19 -7.36 -7.60 -21.88
C SER A 19 -6.79 -8.24 -20.62
N VAL A 20 -6.93 -9.56 -20.49
CA VAL A 20 -6.29 -10.34 -19.43
C VAL A 20 -4.98 -10.91 -19.96
N PHE A 21 -3.88 -10.70 -19.23
CA PHE A 21 -2.58 -11.31 -19.54
C PHE A 21 -2.44 -12.68 -18.89
N ALA A 22 -2.66 -12.76 -17.59
CA ALA A 22 -2.59 -13.97 -16.80
C ALA A 22 -3.69 -13.95 -15.73
N SER A 23 -4.24 -15.10 -15.40
CA SER A 23 -5.28 -15.30 -14.39
C SER A 23 -5.03 -16.61 -13.65
N GLY A 24 -5.66 -16.79 -12.50
CA GLY A 24 -5.40 -17.96 -11.67
C GLY A 24 -4.18 -17.79 -10.77
N LEU A 25 -3.79 -16.54 -10.53
CA LEU A 25 -2.66 -16.17 -9.68
C LEU A 25 -3.09 -16.09 -8.22
N ASN A 26 -2.12 -16.11 -7.30
CA ASN A 26 -2.34 -15.86 -5.89
C ASN A 26 -1.83 -14.46 -5.55
N PHE A 27 -2.77 -13.55 -5.27
CA PHE A 27 -2.46 -12.30 -4.58
C PHE A 27 -1.33 -11.47 -5.23
N PRO A 28 -1.36 -11.23 -6.56
CA PRO A 28 -0.29 -10.51 -7.21
C PRO A 28 -0.26 -9.05 -6.74
N THR A 29 0.93 -8.52 -6.49
CA THR A 29 1.15 -7.15 -5.99
C THR A 29 2.19 -6.40 -6.81
N GLY A 30 3.31 -7.06 -7.15
CA GLY A 30 4.41 -6.47 -7.90
C GLY A 30 4.49 -6.95 -9.36
N ILE A 31 4.87 -6.05 -10.27
CA ILE A 31 5.18 -6.38 -11.66
C ILE A 31 6.53 -5.76 -12.04
N ALA A 32 7.39 -6.51 -12.72
CA ALA A 32 8.60 -6.00 -13.34
C ALA A 32 8.80 -6.56 -14.74
N PHE A 33 9.49 -5.80 -15.59
CA PHE A 33 9.76 -6.20 -16.97
C PHE A 33 11.26 -6.21 -17.27
N ARG A 34 11.67 -7.14 -18.14
CA ARG A 34 13.01 -7.15 -18.71
C ARG A 34 12.92 -7.35 -20.22
N ALA A 35 13.32 -6.35 -21.00
CA ALA A 35 13.41 -6.46 -22.44
C ALA A 35 14.49 -7.48 -22.85
N ILE A 36 14.23 -8.27 -23.89
CA ILE A 36 15.16 -9.26 -24.46
C ILE A 36 15.50 -8.86 -25.91
N GLY A 37 16.78 -8.62 -26.17
CA GLY A 37 17.31 -8.29 -27.51
C GLY A 37 18.08 -6.97 -27.53
N ASN A 38 18.74 -6.66 -28.65
CA ASN A 38 19.41 -5.36 -28.83
C ASN A 38 18.37 -4.28 -29.17
N ARG A 39 18.67 -3.01 -28.87
CA ARG A 39 17.83 -1.86 -29.25
C ARG A 39 17.51 -1.79 -30.76
N ASP A 40 18.27 -2.48 -31.60
CA ASP A 40 18.09 -2.50 -33.06
C ASP A 40 16.97 -3.45 -33.54
N ASP A 41 16.40 -4.28 -32.66
CA ASP A 41 15.25 -5.16 -32.97
C ASP A 41 13.88 -4.43 -32.87
N ASP A 42 13.92 -3.11 -32.64
CA ASP A 42 12.81 -2.17 -32.54
C ASP A 42 12.05 -2.05 -33.87
N ASP A 43 10.72 -2.03 -33.83
CA ASP A 43 9.84 -2.03 -35.01
C ASP A 43 9.69 -0.66 -35.69
N GLY A 44 10.59 0.27 -35.39
CA GLY A 44 10.52 1.67 -35.79
C GLY A 44 9.60 2.52 -34.91
N GLY A 45 9.09 1.96 -33.81
CA GLY A 45 8.17 2.59 -32.86
C GLY A 45 8.66 2.72 -31.41
N GLY A 46 9.88 2.30 -31.07
CA GLY A 46 10.42 2.35 -29.71
C GLY A 46 10.10 1.14 -28.83
N ARG A 47 9.55 0.04 -29.37
CA ARG A 47 8.97 -1.07 -28.59
C ARG A 47 9.81 -2.35 -28.67
N ALA A 48 10.06 -2.97 -27.51
CA ALA A 48 10.77 -4.25 -27.48
C ALA A 48 9.84 -5.39 -27.95
N ARG A 49 10.26 -6.13 -28.99
CA ARG A 49 9.49 -7.26 -29.52
C ARG A 49 9.43 -8.49 -28.61
N ARG A 50 10.41 -8.63 -27.71
CA ARG A 50 10.48 -9.73 -26.73
C ARG A 50 10.83 -9.17 -25.37
N PHE A 51 10.12 -9.62 -24.35
CA PHE A 51 10.38 -9.25 -22.97
C PHE A 51 9.81 -10.29 -22.04
N GLU A 52 10.35 -10.31 -20.83
CA GLU A 52 9.86 -11.12 -19.73
C GLU A 52 9.01 -10.28 -18.79
N VAL A 53 7.99 -10.91 -18.23
CA VAL A 53 7.08 -10.34 -17.24
C VAL A 53 7.30 -11.10 -15.95
N PHE A 54 7.77 -10.41 -14.92
CA PHE A 54 7.93 -10.93 -13.57
C PHE A 54 6.73 -10.46 -12.77
N ILE A 55 6.01 -11.39 -12.15
CA ILE A 55 4.83 -11.11 -11.32
C ILE A 55 5.12 -11.67 -9.93
N LEU A 56 5.04 -10.81 -8.92
CA LEU A 56 5.18 -11.20 -7.52
C LEU A 56 3.83 -11.63 -6.97
N GLU A 57 3.71 -12.88 -6.51
CA GLU A 57 2.63 -13.35 -5.66
C GLU A 57 2.98 -13.05 -4.20
N SER A 58 2.10 -12.34 -3.49
CA SER A 58 2.45 -11.72 -2.21
C SER A 58 2.52 -12.70 -1.02
N GLY A 59 1.74 -13.77 -1.04
CA GLY A 59 1.64 -14.72 0.08
C GLY A 59 0.65 -14.26 1.16
N HIS A 60 1.01 -14.41 2.43
CA HIS A 60 0.18 -14.05 3.58
C HIS A 60 0.27 -12.53 3.85
N GLY A 61 -0.65 -11.76 3.26
CA GLY A 61 -0.73 -10.32 3.48
C GLY A 61 -1.73 -9.91 4.57
N LEU A 62 -2.85 -10.63 4.67
CA LEU A 62 -3.98 -10.26 5.53
C LEU A 62 -4.17 -11.27 6.69
N PRO A 63 -4.55 -10.81 7.90
CA PRO A 63 -4.47 -11.58 9.15
C PRO A 63 -5.58 -12.62 9.37
N SER A 64 -6.31 -13.06 8.32
CA SER A 64 -7.32 -14.10 8.50
C SER A 64 -6.67 -15.42 8.91
N GLN A 65 -7.32 -16.14 9.84
CA GLN A 65 -6.87 -17.48 10.24
C GLN A 65 -6.91 -18.51 9.10
N CYS A 66 -7.62 -18.21 8.01
CA CYS A 66 -7.65 -19.02 6.78
C CYS A 66 -6.42 -18.83 5.90
N ASN A 67 -5.67 -17.74 6.09
CA ASN A 67 -4.52 -17.37 5.26
C ASN A 67 -3.19 -17.95 5.80
N ASP A 68 -3.25 -18.74 6.87
CA ASP A 68 -2.10 -19.27 7.59
C ASP A 68 -1.34 -20.31 6.75
N GLU A 69 -0.17 -19.91 6.27
CA GLU A 69 0.75 -20.68 5.46
C GLU A 69 1.24 -21.96 6.15
N ALA A 70 1.47 -21.93 7.47
CA ALA A 70 1.99 -23.08 8.22
C ALA A 70 0.90 -24.15 8.39
N LYS A 71 -0.32 -23.72 8.72
CA LYS A 71 -1.51 -24.57 8.77
C LYS A 71 -1.81 -25.13 7.39
N PHE A 72 -1.76 -24.32 6.33
CA PHE A 72 -1.98 -24.79 4.96
C PHE A 72 -0.99 -25.91 4.60
N GLN A 73 0.31 -25.69 4.83
CA GLN A 73 1.33 -26.69 4.51
C GLN A 73 1.14 -27.99 5.30
N THR A 74 0.71 -27.90 6.56
CA THR A 74 0.44 -29.06 7.40
C THR A 74 -0.80 -29.83 6.95
N MET A 75 -1.87 -29.13 6.56
CA MET A 75 -3.12 -29.74 6.08
C MET A 75 -3.00 -30.33 4.68
N PHE A 76 -2.18 -29.72 3.82
CA PHE A 76 -2.01 -30.09 2.41
C PHE A 76 -0.54 -30.38 2.08
N PRO A 77 0.08 -31.40 2.70
CA PRO A 77 1.50 -31.68 2.52
C PRO A 77 1.83 -31.96 1.05
N GLY A 78 2.89 -31.31 0.56
CA GLY A 78 3.37 -31.43 -0.82
C GLY A 78 2.56 -30.66 -1.87
N LYS A 79 1.54 -29.89 -1.47
CA LYS A 79 0.85 -28.95 -2.37
C LYS A 79 1.58 -27.60 -2.39
N PRO A 80 1.63 -26.90 -3.54
CA PRO A 80 2.10 -25.52 -3.59
C PRO A 80 1.27 -24.66 -2.64
N ASN A 81 1.95 -23.91 -1.78
CA ASN A 81 1.31 -23.07 -0.77
C ASN A 81 0.98 -21.69 -1.36
N PRO A 82 -0.31 -21.33 -1.53
CA PRO A 82 -0.69 -20.03 -2.08
C PRO A 82 -0.43 -18.86 -1.13
N PHE A 83 -0.23 -19.14 0.16
CA PHE A 83 0.02 -18.13 1.20
C PHE A 83 1.50 -17.90 1.47
N THR A 84 2.38 -18.33 0.55
CA THR A 84 3.81 -18.01 0.60
C THR A 84 4.21 -17.30 -0.67
N PRO A 85 5.08 -16.28 -0.61
CA PRO A 85 5.43 -15.48 -1.77
C PRO A 85 6.24 -16.24 -2.81
N ASP A 86 6.12 -15.85 -4.08
CA ASP A 86 7.04 -16.21 -5.16
C ASP A 86 7.00 -15.21 -6.31
N ILE A 87 7.91 -15.36 -7.26
CA ILE A 87 7.87 -14.62 -8.52
C ILE A 87 7.63 -15.60 -9.66
N LEU A 88 6.55 -15.39 -10.40
CA LEU A 88 6.25 -16.07 -11.64
C LEU A 88 6.79 -15.26 -12.82
N VAL A 89 7.53 -15.91 -13.71
CA VAL A 89 8.12 -15.25 -14.87
C VAL A 89 7.51 -15.81 -16.15
N PHE A 90 6.84 -14.94 -16.89
CA PHE A 90 6.21 -15.24 -18.17
C PHE A 90 7.01 -14.62 -19.32
N ASP A 91 6.85 -15.16 -20.51
CA ASP A 91 7.17 -14.42 -21.74
C ASP A 91 6.04 -13.44 -22.10
N GLN A 92 6.27 -12.60 -23.12
CA GLN A 92 5.26 -11.63 -23.58
C GLN A 92 3.96 -12.24 -24.12
N SER A 93 3.92 -13.56 -24.32
CA SER A 93 2.77 -14.33 -24.82
C SER A 93 2.05 -15.08 -23.70
N ALA A 94 2.32 -14.73 -22.43
CA ALA A 94 1.74 -15.33 -21.23
C ALA A 94 2.07 -16.81 -21.04
N VAL A 95 3.22 -17.28 -21.56
CA VAL A 95 3.73 -18.62 -21.26
C VAL A 95 4.64 -18.55 -20.04
N LEU A 96 4.27 -19.24 -18.96
CA LEU A 96 5.08 -19.36 -17.74
C LEU A 96 6.39 -20.09 -18.05
N GLN A 97 7.51 -19.43 -17.76
CA GLN A 97 8.86 -19.95 -18.01
C GLN A 97 9.52 -20.47 -16.73
N ARG A 98 9.30 -19.81 -15.58
CA ARG A 98 9.96 -20.12 -14.31
C ARG A 98 9.23 -19.53 -13.11
N THR A 99 9.48 -20.12 -11.94
CA THR A 99 9.06 -19.64 -10.62
C THR A 99 10.30 -19.43 -9.77
N LEU A 100 10.41 -18.30 -9.07
CA LEU A 100 11.60 -17.87 -8.34
C LEU A 100 11.28 -17.61 -6.87
N GLY A 101 12.25 -17.84 -5.98
CA GLY A 101 12.22 -17.37 -4.60
C GLY A 101 11.21 -18.03 -3.65
N LYS A 102 10.42 -19.01 -4.10
CA LYS A 102 9.42 -19.71 -3.27
C LYS A 102 10.02 -20.27 -1.98
N PRO A 103 9.43 -20.01 -0.81
CA PRO A 103 9.80 -20.67 0.43
C PRO A 103 9.75 -22.19 0.30
N THR A 104 10.79 -22.86 0.81
CA THR A 104 10.85 -24.33 0.87
C THR A 104 9.94 -24.91 1.96
N THR A 105 9.64 -24.09 2.96
CA THR A 105 8.74 -24.43 4.06
C THR A 105 8.13 -23.15 4.62
N ALA A 106 6.96 -23.26 5.19
CA ALA A 106 6.26 -22.26 5.97
C ALA A 106 6.29 -22.61 7.48
N LEU A 107 6.97 -23.69 7.88
CA LEU A 107 7.06 -24.13 9.28
C LEU A 107 8.23 -23.49 10.05
N THR A 108 8.98 -22.60 9.42
CA THR A 108 10.14 -21.93 10.02
C THR A 108 10.16 -20.48 9.58
N GLU A 109 10.59 -19.60 10.47
CA GLU A 109 10.63 -18.15 10.24
C GLU A 109 11.39 -17.73 8.97
N THR A 110 12.46 -18.45 8.59
CA THR A 110 13.26 -18.11 7.41
C THR A 110 12.69 -18.64 6.09
N GLY A 111 11.72 -19.55 6.17
CA GLY A 111 11.16 -20.29 5.03
C GLY A 111 12.12 -21.21 4.27
N GLY A 112 13.39 -21.27 4.68
CA GLY A 112 14.46 -21.98 3.99
C GLY A 112 15.72 -21.13 3.85
N THR A 113 16.59 -21.53 2.92
CA THR A 113 17.79 -20.77 2.57
C THR A 113 17.63 -20.20 1.16
N ASN A 114 17.97 -18.92 1.00
CA ASN A 114 17.89 -18.20 -0.27
C ASN A 114 16.48 -18.08 -0.88
N VAL A 115 15.48 -17.87 -0.04
CA VAL A 115 14.07 -17.74 -0.41
C VAL A 115 13.47 -16.49 0.22
N PHE A 116 12.29 -16.10 -0.23
CA PHE A 116 11.49 -15.11 0.47
C PHE A 116 11.09 -15.61 1.86
N GLN A 117 10.72 -14.67 2.72
CA GLN A 117 10.11 -14.95 4.01
C GLN A 117 8.69 -15.54 3.81
N PRO A 118 8.28 -16.56 4.58
CA PRO A 118 7.01 -17.23 4.33
C PRO A 118 5.81 -16.61 5.06
N HIS A 119 6.02 -15.83 6.12
CA HIS A 119 4.96 -15.49 7.09
C HIS A 119 4.31 -14.11 6.90
N GLY A 120 4.82 -13.31 5.97
CA GLY A 120 4.31 -11.99 5.67
C GLY A 120 4.27 -11.73 4.16
N PRO A 121 3.81 -10.54 3.76
CA PRO A 121 3.73 -10.19 2.36
C PRO A 121 5.11 -9.96 1.76
N ALA A 122 5.30 -10.41 0.53
CA ALA A 122 6.18 -9.73 -0.40
C ALA A 122 5.37 -8.66 -1.17
N VAL A 123 5.89 -7.44 -1.29
CA VAL A 123 5.07 -6.30 -1.76
C VAL A 123 5.42 -5.85 -3.17
N ASP A 124 6.68 -5.54 -3.46
CA ASP A 124 7.09 -5.05 -4.79
C ASP A 124 8.32 -5.78 -5.32
N ILE A 125 8.49 -5.73 -6.64
CA ILE A 125 9.68 -6.16 -7.36
C ILE A 125 10.05 -5.13 -8.42
N ALA A 126 11.34 -4.85 -8.56
CA ALA A 126 11.79 -3.92 -9.57
C ALA A 126 13.24 -4.17 -10.00
N PHE A 127 13.52 -3.93 -11.27
CA PHE A 127 14.87 -3.93 -11.81
C PHE A 127 15.52 -2.57 -11.62
N GLU A 128 16.79 -2.56 -11.20
CA GLU A 128 17.52 -1.30 -10.94
C GLU A 128 17.69 -0.41 -12.18
N LYS A 129 17.58 -0.96 -13.39
CA LYS A 129 17.62 -0.22 -14.67
C LYS A 129 16.29 -0.25 -15.42
N GLY A 130 15.18 -0.43 -14.70
CA GLY A 130 13.83 -0.53 -15.26
C GLY A 130 13.75 -1.59 -16.34
N LEU A 131 13.19 -1.24 -17.51
CA LEU A 131 12.98 -2.18 -18.62
C LEU A 131 14.28 -2.81 -19.17
N GLN A 132 15.45 -2.18 -18.93
CA GLN A 132 16.74 -2.72 -19.35
C GLN A 132 17.21 -3.88 -18.47
N GLY A 133 16.55 -4.14 -17.35
CA GLY A 133 16.92 -5.19 -16.39
C GLY A 133 18.03 -4.73 -15.44
N GLY A 134 19.05 -5.57 -15.26
CA GLY A 134 20.06 -5.42 -14.19
C GLY A 134 19.76 -6.37 -13.03
N ARG A 135 20.15 -5.96 -11.81
CA ARG A 135 19.74 -6.68 -10.59
C ARG A 135 18.23 -6.51 -10.37
N LEU A 136 17.56 -7.61 -10.03
CA LEU A 136 16.18 -7.62 -9.59
C LEU A 136 16.18 -7.50 -8.06
N PHE A 137 15.39 -6.55 -7.56
CA PHE A 137 15.14 -6.35 -6.14
C PHE A 137 13.69 -6.70 -5.82
N GLY A 138 13.43 -7.01 -4.55
CA GLY A 138 12.09 -7.10 -4.01
C GLY A 138 12.04 -6.68 -2.54
N SER A 139 10.84 -6.53 -2.01
CA SER A 139 10.55 -6.30 -0.60
C SER A 139 9.76 -7.45 -0.01
N ASP A 140 10.12 -7.89 1.20
CA ASP A 140 9.38 -8.90 1.95
C ASP A 140 9.45 -8.67 3.47
N SER A 141 8.53 -9.31 4.21
CA SER A 141 8.52 -9.33 5.66
C SER A 141 8.00 -10.67 6.18
N ASN A 142 8.06 -10.89 7.49
CA ASN A 142 7.39 -12.03 8.14
C ASN A 142 6.09 -11.65 8.85
N GLN A 143 5.67 -10.39 8.82
CA GLN A 143 4.49 -9.96 9.55
C GLN A 143 3.36 -9.64 8.56
N ALA A 144 2.31 -10.46 8.59
CA ALA A 144 1.03 -10.07 8.01
C ALA A 144 0.44 -8.86 8.76
N THR A 145 -0.30 -8.02 8.04
CA THR A 145 -0.89 -6.80 8.59
C THR A 145 -1.73 -7.12 9.84
N HIS A 146 -1.47 -6.44 10.95
CA HIS A 146 -2.17 -6.62 12.24
C HIS A 146 -2.02 -8.02 12.91
N ALA A 147 -1.02 -8.83 12.54
CA ALA A 147 -0.80 -10.13 13.17
C ALA A 147 -0.32 -10.01 14.64
N HIS A 148 -0.85 -10.87 15.53
CA HIS A 148 -0.46 -10.97 16.94
C HIS A 148 0.75 -11.90 17.15
N ASN A 149 1.88 -11.60 16.51
CA ASN A 149 3.08 -12.45 16.60
C ASN A 149 4.38 -11.71 16.96
N GLY A 150 4.35 -10.37 17.07
CA GLY A 150 5.49 -9.57 17.50
C GLY A 150 6.72 -9.67 16.59
N GLN A 151 6.51 -9.90 15.29
CA GLN A 151 7.58 -10.00 14.27
C GLN A 151 8.11 -8.63 13.84
N ASN A 152 8.46 -7.85 14.85
CA ASN A 152 9.12 -6.55 14.76
C ASN A 152 10.45 -6.66 14.00
N ASN A 153 10.78 -5.62 13.25
CA ASN A 153 11.97 -5.55 12.41
C ASN A 153 12.13 -6.76 11.46
N SER A 154 11.05 -7.33 10.92
CA SER A 154 11.12 -8.47 10.01
C SER A 154 11.26 -8.10 8.54
N SER A 155 10.99 -6.84 8.18
CA SER A 155 11.00 -6.35 6.81
C SER A 155 12.41 -6.37 6.24
N ARG A 156 12.51 -6.60 4.93
CA ARG A 156 13.76 -6.63 4.18
C ARG A 156 13.59 -6.00 2.81
N VAL A 157 14.70 -5.45 2.33
CA VAL A 157 14.96 -5.32 0.90
C VAL A 157 15.84 -6.49 0.50
N VAL A 158 15.49 -7.21 -0.57
CA VAL A 158 16.22 -8.38 -1.06
C VAL A 158 16.64 -8.19 -2.51
N THR A 159 17.68 -8.92 -2.91
CA THR A 159 18.01 -9.16 -4.33
C THR A 159 17.54 -10.55 -4.72
N VAL A 160 17.06 -10.70 -5.95
CA VAL A 160 16.64 -11.98 -6.52
C VAL A 160 17.45 -12.25 -7.79
N ASP A 161 18.16 -13.37 -7.83
CA ASP A 161 18.81 -13.79 -9.05
C ASP A 161 17.76 -14.26 -10.08
N ALA A 162 17.58 -13.50 -11.15
CA ALA A 162 16.49 -13.73 -12.12
C ALA A 162 16.62 -15.05 -12.93
N GLY A 163 17.76 -15.74 -12.85
CA GLY A 163 18.00 -17.02 -13.52
C GLY A 163 17.78 -18.24 -12.60
N SER A 164 18.36 -18.20 -11.41
CA SER A 164 18.32 -19.28 -10.42
C SER A 164 17.21 -19.15 -9.38
N GLY A 165 16.66 -17.95 -9.20
CA GLY A 165 15.66 -17.64 -8.18
C GLY A 165 16.21 -17.50 -6.77
N LYS A 166 17.54 -17.44 -6.61
CA LYS A 166 18.20 -17.24 -5.32
C LYS A 166 17.85 -15.86 -4.74
N VAL A 167 17.16 -15.82 -3.60
CA VAL A 167 16.89 -14.60 -2.84
C VAL A 167 18.03 -14.34 -1.86
N THR A 168 18.58 -13.13 -1.82
CA THR A 168 19.65 -12.75 -0.88
C THR A 168 19.28 -11.41 -0.26
N SER A 169 19.32 -11.32 1.08
CA SER A 169 19.08 -10.05 1.75
C SER A 169 20.04 -8.97 1.28
N PHE A 170 19.49 -7.81 0.94
CA PHE A 170 20.24 -6.60 0.63
C PHE A 170 20.31 -5.72 1.88
N ILE A 171 19.16 -5.47 2.52
CA ILE A 171 19.04 -4.81 3.83
C ILE A 171 18.02 -5.62 4.64
N SER A 172 18.41 -6.09 5.82
CA SER A 172 17.55 -6.80 6.78
C SER A 172 17.21 -5.94 7.98
N ASN A 173 16.31 -6.42 8.83
CA ASN A 173 15.98 -5.83 10.13
C ASN A 173 15.39 -4.41 9.98
N LEU A 174 14.59 -4.20 8.94
CA LEU A 174 13.82 -2.98 8.75
C LEU A 174 12.52 -3.06 9.55
N PRO A 175 12.05 -1.94 10.12
CA PRO A 175 10.79 -1.85 10.87
C PRO A 175 9.64 -2.58 10.19
N THR A 176 8.82 -3.22 11.03
CA THR A 176 7.59 -3.87 10.62
C THR A 176 6.56 -3.66 11.69
N GLY A 177 5.37 -3.23 11.29
CA GLY A 177 4.22 -3.11 12.15
C GLY A 177 2.97 -3.29 11.30
N ASP A 178 2.07 -2.31 11.33
CA ASP A 178 0.88 -2.31 10.48
C ASP A 178 1.25 -2.30 8.99
N HIS A 179 2.28 -1.53 8.62
CA HIS A 179 2.74 -1.38 7.24
C HIS A 179 4.22 -1.79 7.08
N PRO A 180 4.55 -2.77 6.22
CA PRO A 180 5.91 -3.28 6.05
C PRO A 180 6.77 -2.38 5.14
N THR A 181 7.93 -2.89 4.69
CA THR A 181 8.66 -2.32 3.54
C THR A 181 7.89 -2.63 2.25
N GLU A 182 7.64 -1.62 1.43
CA GLU A 182 6.73 -1.73 0.28
C GLU A 182 7.41 -1.39 -1.06
N GLN A 183 6.89 -0.44 -1.84
CA GLN A 183 7.37 -0.20 -3.20
C GLN A 183 8.80 0.32 -3.27
N LEU A 184 9.45 -0.02 -4.39
CA LEU A 184 10.85 0.31 -4.66
C LEU A 184 10.96 1.32 -5.82
N ALA A 185 11.92 2.22 -5.73
CA ALA A 185 12.33 3.10 -6.82
C ALA A 185 13.85 3.23 -6.91
N PHE A 186 14.35 3.60 -8.08
CA PHE A 186 15.79 3.72 -8.33
C PHE A 186 16.09 5.04 -9.04
N LYS A 187 17.13 5.74 -8.57
CA LYS A 187 17.62 6.95 -9.23
C LYS A 187 19.08 7.23 -8.84
N ASP A 188 19.90 7.60 -9.81
CA ASP A 188 21.26 8.12 -9.60
C ASP A 188 22.17 7.28 -8.67
N GLY A 189 22.07 5.94 -8.77
CA GLY A 189 22.88 5.02 -7.96
C GLY A 189 22.31 4.71 -6.57
N TRP A 190 21.10 5.17 -6.29
CA TRP A 190 20.37 4.90 -5.06
C TRP A 190 19.16 3.99 -5.31
N ILE A 191 18.86 3.18 -4.30
CA ILE A 191 17.56 2.54 -4.13
C ILE A 191 16.78 3.34 -3.10
N TYR A 192 15.49 3.53 -3.36
CA TYR A 192 14.51 4.17 -2.49
C TYR A 192 13.42 3.16 -2.20
N TRP A 193 12.88 3.17 -0.98
CA TRP A 193 11.73 2.33 -0.63
C TRP A 193 10.78 3.06 0.30
N SER A 194 9.49 2.73 0.20
CA SER A 194 8.50 3.05 1.21
C SER A 194 8.75 2.17 2.43
N GLN A 195 8.93 2.81 3.59
CA GLN A 195 8.88 2.18 4.90
C GLN A 195 7.66 2.73 5.62
N GLY A 196 6.56 1.96 5.59
CA GLY A 196 5.31 2.33 6.25
C GLY A 196 5.44 2.41 7.77
N SER A 197 4.51 3.12 8.41
CA SER A 197 4.43 3.28 9.87
C SER A 197 4.18 1.95 10.57
N THR A 198 4.67 1.84 11.81
CA THR A 198 4.44 0.63 12.60
C THR A 198 3.07 0.62 13.25
N THR A 199 2.46 1.80 13.40
CA THR A 199 1.11 1.99 13.95
C THR A 199 0.17 2.73 13.00
N ASN A 200 -1.12 2.74 13.33
CA ASN A 200 -2.15 3.48 12.59
C ASN A 200 -1.98 5.00 12.67
N SER A 201 -1.69 5.51 13.88
CA SER A 201 -1.86 6.93 14.24
C SER A 201 -0.81 7.43 15.24
N GLY A 202 0.38 6.85 15.23
CA GLY A 202 1.54 7.29 16.03
C GLY A 202 1.56 6.79 17.47
N VAL A 203 0.67 5.86 17.85
CA VAL A 203 0.48 5.35 19.21
C VAL A 203 0.29 3.84 19.15
N VAL A 204 1.09 3.11 19.94
CA VAL A 204 0.94 1.65 20.05
C VAL A 204 -0.30 1.34 20.90
N GLY A 205 -1.27 0.66 20.29
CA GLY A 205 -2.46 0.14 20.94
C GLY A 205 -2.48 -1.38 21.04
N ARG A 206 -3.60 -1.94 21.49
CA ARG A 206 -3.85 -3.39 21.44
C ARG A 206 -4.16 -3.85 20.03
N ASP A 207 -4.64 -2.97 19.18
CA ASP A 207 -4.73 -3.19 17.73
C ASP A 207 -3.37 -3.58 17.12
N ASN A 208 -2.26 -3.06 17.65
CA ASN A 208 -0.92 -3.40 17.18
C ASN A 208 -0.39 -4.69 17.82
N GLY A 209 -0.96 -5.83 17.40
CA GLY A 209 -0.49 -7.15 17.82
C GLY A 209 -0.71 -7.41 19.31
N GLY A 210 -1.74 -6.83 19.93
CA GLY A 210 -1.98 -6.91 21.37
C GLY A 210 -1.00 -6.06 22.20
N GLY A 211 -0.41 -5.03 21.58
CA GLY A 211 0.63 -4.20 22.18
C GLY A 211 2.03 -4.81 22.12
N GLN A 212 2.23 -5.87 21.33
CA GLN A 212 3.55 -6.51 21.14
C GLN A 212 4.35 -5.89 19.98
N ASN A 213 3.67 -5.18 19.08
CA ASN A 213 4.35 -4.53 17.96
C ASN A 213 5.17 -3.34 18.45
N GLN A 214 6.24 -3.04 17.73
CA GLN A 214 7.13 -1.92 18.02
C GLN A 214 6.43 -0.58 17.78
N GLN A 215 6.83 0.42 18.55
CA GLN A 215 6.44 1.80 18.33
C GLN A 215 7.09 2.40 17.08
N ASP A 216 6.50 3.48 16.57
CA ASP A 216 7.04 4.23 15.45
C ASP A 216 8.40 4.84 15.81
N ILE A 217 9.23 5.07 14.79
CA ILE A 217 10.61 5.55 14.89
C ILE A 217 10.73 6.86 14.11
N PRO A 218 11.03 8.00 14.76
CA PRO A 218 11.05 9.28 14.06
C PRO A 218 12.36 9.48 13.26
N CYS A 219 12.28 10.15 12.11
CA CYS A 219 13.46 10.48 11.29
C CYS A 219 14.24 11.70 11.80
N GLN A 220 13.66 12.47 12.72
CA GLN A 220 14.24 13.64 13.36
C GLN A 220 13.93 13.62 14.86
N ASP A 221 14.65 14.43 15.64
CA ASP A 221 14.29 14.66 17.03
C ASP A 221 12.89 15.28 17.11
N ILE A 222 12.01 14.67 17.90
CA ILE A 222 10.65 15.15 18.14
C ILE A 222 10.42 15.42 19.62
N VAL A 223 9.44 16.28 19.91
CA VAL A 223 8.93 16.50 21.26
C VAL A 223 7.50 16.00 21.30
N LEU A 224 7.23 15.04 22.18
CA LEU A 224 5.89 14.52 22.41
C LEU A 224 5.03 15.57 23.10
N SER A 225 3.74 15.58 22.79
CA SER A 225 2.76 16.36 23.55
C SER A 225 2.67 15.84 24.99
N LYS A 226 1.87 16.52 25.82
CA LYS A 226 1.54 16.03 27.17
C LYS A 226 0.43 14.98 27.18
N ASN A 227 -0.10 14.61 26.01
CA ASN A 227 -1.20 13.67 25.90
C ASN A 227 -0.71 12.23 26.15
N VAL A 228 -1.61 11.44 26.74
CA VAL A 228 -1.52 9.98 26.84
C VAL A 228 -2.84 9.42 26.35
N PHE A 229 -2.79 8.28 25.69
CA PHE A 229 -3.91 7.66 24.99
C PHE A 229 -4.27 6.35 25.68
N ASP A 230 -5.56 6.09 25.91
CA ASP A 230 -6.01 4.84 26.53
C ASP A 230 -5.99 3.75 25.46
N SER A 231 -5.07 2.80 25.62
CA SER A 231 -4.94 1.62 24.77
C SER A 231 -5.80 0.45 25.27
N GLY A 232 -6.86 0.79 26.02
CA GLY A 232 -7.83 -0.09 26.62
C GLY A 232 -7.37 -0.69 27.95
N GLY A 233 -8.34 -1.19 28.73
CA GLY A 233 -8.10 -1.94 29.97
C GLY A 233 -7.25 -1.20 31.01
N GLY A 234 -7.29 0.13 31.00
CA GLY A 234 -6.55 1.01 31.89
C GLY A 234 -5.05 1.13 31.58
N VAL A 235 -4.62 0.76 30.38
CA VAL A 235 -3.23 0.90 29.92
C VAL A 235 -3.12 2.16 29.08
N PHE A 236 -2.18 3.03 29.44
CA PHE A 236 -1.96 4.29 28.73
C PHE A 236 -0.61 4.29 28.02
N THR A 237 -0.60 4.82 26.80
CA THR A 237 0.59 4.89 25.94
C THR A 237 0.76 6.33 25.44
N SER A 238 2.00 6.84 25.43
CA SER A 238 2.35 8.06 24.70
C SER A 238 2.73 7.72 23.25
N GLY A 239 2.63 8.68 22.32
CA GLY A 239 3.08 8.40 20.96
C GLY A 239 4.59 8.14 20.87
N TYR A 240 5.01 7.45 19.80
CA TYR A 240 6.40 7.00 19.61
C TYR A 240 7.00 6.31 20.85
N SER A 241 6.16 5.64 21.66
CA SER A 241 6.56 4.95 22.89
C SER A 241 6.06 3.51 22.88
N PRO A 242 6.80 2.55 23.47
CA PRO A 242 6.31 1.19 23.61
C PRO A 242 4.97 1.12 24.35
N PHE A 243 4.14 0.12 24.04
CA PHE A 243 2.84 -0.11 24.68
C PHE A 243 2.91 -0.01 26.21
N GLY A 244 1.98 0.74 26.81
CA GLY A 244 1.90 0.94 28.26
C GLY A 244 2.97 1.87 28.85
N THR A 245 3.74 2.56 28.00
CA THR A 245 4.74 3.54 28.42
C THR A 245 4.22 4.95 28.21
N THR A 246 4.24 5.77 29.27
CA THR A 246 3.87 7.19 29.20
C THR A 246 5.11 8.08 29.32
N ARG A 247 5.25 9.04 28.41
CA ARG A 247 6.38 9.97 28.28
C ARG A 247 5.91 11.41 27.95
N PRO A 248 4.98 12.00 28.73
CA PRO A 248 4.40 13.30 28.39
C PRO A 248 5.49 14.39 28.34
N GLY A 249 5.56 15.12 27.22
CA GLY A 249 6.55 16.18 27.01
C GLY A 249 7.99 15.71 26.78
N ALA A 250 8.21 14.40 26.58
CA ALA A 250 9.55 13.87 26.37
C ALA A 250 10.08 14.21 24.97
N THR A 251 11.39 14.36 24.88
CA THR A 251 12.09 14.30 23.59
C THR A 251 12.34 12.85 23.22
N VAL A 252 11.98 12.47 22.00
CA VAL A 252 12.36 11.19 21.37
C VAL A 252 13.42 11.51 20.33
N LYS A 253 14.54 10.78 20.35
CA LYS A 253 15.64 11.05 19.43
C LYS A 253 15.38 10.43 18.06
N ALA A 254 15.91 11.07 17.02
CA ALA A 254 15.92 10.49 15.68
C ALA A 254 16.49 9.06 15.74
N PHE A 255 15.80 8.12 15.10
CA PHE A 255 16.20 6.70 15.01
C PHE A 255 16.25 5.98 16.38
N GLU A 256 15.62 6.51 17.42
CA GLU A 256 15.45 5.81 18.70
C GLU A 256 14.74 4.47 18.47
N SER A 257 15.34 3.37 18.96
CA SER A 257 14.88 1.98 18.75
C SER A 257 15.07 1.39 17.35
N ALA A 258 15.74 2.09 16.42
CA ALA A 258 16.07 1.54 15.11
C ALA A 258 17.18 0.47 15.16
N SER A 259 17.05 -0.55 14.31
CA SER A 259 18.08 -1.58 14.12
C SER A 259 19.33 -1.08 13.40
N HIS A 260 19.20 0.01 12.63
CA HIS A 260 20.30 0.65 11.89
C HIS A 260 20.23 2.17 12.06
N HIS A 261 21.39 2.83 11.94
CA HIS A 261 21.41 4.29 11.84
C HIS A 261 20.69 4.75 10.55
N GLY A 262 19.92 5.83 10.63
CA GLY A 262 19.19 6.39 9.48
C GLY A 262 17.85 5.72 9.18
N VAL A 263 17.50 4.66 9.91
CA VAL A 263 16.21 3.96 9.76
C VAL A 263 15.15 4.60 10.65
N CYS A 264 14.04 4.96 10.03
CA CYS A 264 12.79 5.42 10.63
C CYS A 264 11.61 4.86 9.83
N ASP A 265 10.39 5.08 10.27
CA ASP A 265 9.16 4.65 9.60
C ASP A 265 8.26 5.84 9.25
N GLY A 266 7.14 5.56 8.56
CA GLY A 266 6.32 6.61 7.95
C GLY A 266 7.13 7.46 6.97
N ALA A 267 8.01 6.81 6.20
CA ALA A 267 9.12 7.46 5.50
C ALA A 267 9.46 6.81 4.16
N ILE A 268 10.01 7.63 3.27
CA ILE A 268 10.81 7.14 2.15
C ILE A 268 12.27 7.12 2.60
N LEU A 269 12.86 5.94 2.65
CA LEU A 269 14.28 5.75 2.94
C LEU A 269 15.05 5.50 1.65
N ARG A 270 16.37 5.75 1.67
CA ARG A 270 17.26 5.39 0.56
C ARG A 270 18.61 4.86 1.02
N ALA A 271 19.26 4.09 0.17
CA ALA A 271 20.61 3.55 0.38
C ALA A 271 21.40 3.46 -0.93
N GLN A 272 22.73 3.43 -0.84
CA GLN A 272 23.58 3.32 -2.02
C GLN A 272 23.55 1.91 -2.60
N LEU A 273 23.24 1.78 -3.89
CA LEU A 273 23.07 0.50 -4.58
C LEU A 273 24.33 -0.37 -4.63
N ASN A 274 25.50 0.26 -4.62
CA ASN A 274 26.79 -0.37 -4.85
C ASN A 274 27.72 -0.28 -3.64
N ALA A 275 27.19 0.12 -2.48
CA ALA A 275 27.96 0.11 -1.24
C ALA A 275 28.27 -1.35 -0.84
N PRO A 276 29.48 -1.64 -0.29
CA PRO A 276 29.81 -2.95 0.25
C PRO A 276 28.87 -3.39 1.37
N ASP A 277 28.43 -2.42 2.19
CA ASP A 277 27.40 -2.58 3.22
C ASP A 277 26.32 -1.51 3.01
N PRO A 278 25.22 -1.82 2.30
CA PRO A 278 24.17 -0.84 2.01
C PRO A 278 23.47 -0.34 3.27
N SER A 279 23.37 -1.16 4.33
CA SER A 279 22.74 -0.77 5.60
C SER A 279 23.48 0.38 6.30
N SER A 280 24.80 0.49 6.07
CA SER A 280 25.60 1.61 6.59
C SER A 280 25.37 2.94 5.86
N THR A 281 24.63 2.93 4.75
CA THR A 281 24.38 4.11 3.89
C THR A 281 22.93 4.58 3.93
N ILE A 282 22.11 4.01 4.81
CA ILE A 282 20.70 4.36 4.92
C ILE A 282 20.56 5.81 5.39
N GLU A 283 19.73 6.56 4.67
CA GLU A 283 19.30 7.90 5.07
C GLU A 283 17.82 8.11 4.77
N PRO A 284 17.10 8.85 5.63
CA PRO A 284 15.75 9.28 5.32
C PRO A 284 15.76 10.32 4.20
N PHE A 285 14.92 10.10 3.19
CA PHE A 285 14.75 11.01 2.06
C PHE A 285 13.58 11.98 2.26
N SER A 286 12.47 11.48 2.83
CA SER A 286 11.24 12.20 3.12
C SER A 286 10.44 11.43 4.18
N TRP A 287 9.67 12.09 5.05
CA TRP A 287 8.95 11.43 6.14
C TRP A 287 7.70 12.16 6.62
N GLY A 288 7.05 11.60 7.64
CA GLY A 288 5.80 12.13 8.19
C GLY A 288 4.59 11.70 7.37
N TYR A 289 4.61 10.45 6.92
CA TYR A 289 3.48 9.73 6.33
C TYR A 289 2.97 8.68 7.33
N ARG A 290 1.72 8.23 7.20
CA ARG A 290 1.29 6.94 7.73
C ARG A 290 1.86 5.82 6.86
N ASN A 291 1.30 5.67 5.66
CA ASN A 291 1.74 4.66 4.71
C ASN A 291 1.99 5.25 3.32
N GLY A 292 3.23 5.70 3.06
CA GLY A 292 3.65 6.25 1.77
C GLY A 292 3.87 5.18 0.69
N TYR A 293 2.88 4.30 0.49
CA TYR A 293 2.98 3.03 -0.24
C TYR A 293 3.50 3.17 -1.67
N ALA A 294 2.82 3.98 -2.49
CA ALA A 294 3.09 4.02 -3.92
C ALA A 294 4.13 5.08 -4.24
N ILE A 295 5.27 4.69 -4.82
CA ILE A 295 6.35 5.63 -5.14
C ILE A 295 6.80 5.56 -6.60
N ARG A 296 6.98 6.72 -7.23
CA ARG A 296 7.54 6.78 -8.59
C ARG A 296 8.24 8.11 -8.89
N PHE A 297 9.45 8.03 -9.43
CA PHE A 297 10.12 9.22 -9.96
C PHE A 297 9.44 9.70 -11.24
N ALA A 298 9.15 10.99 -11.29
CA ALA A 298 8.77 11.64 -12.52
C ALA A 298 9.95 11.62 -13.53
N PRO A 299 9.67 11.72 -14.85
CA PRO A 299 10.71 12.04 -15.81
C PRO A 299 11.42 13.36 -15.48
N GLN A 300 12.68 13.51 -15.90
CA GLN A 300 13.45 14.74 -15.65
C GLN A 300 12.80 15.96 -16.30
N GLU A 301 12.40 15.83 -17.57
CA GLU A 301 11.69 16.86 -18.33
C GLU A 301 10.17 16.78 -18.07
N HIS A 302 9.79 16.99 -16.81
CA HIS A 302 8.41 16.93 -16.34
C HIS A 302 8.09 18.13 -15.44
N ALA A 303 6.80 18.45 -15.21
CA ALA A 303 6.38 19.50 -14.28
C ALA A 303 6.89 19.26 -12.84
N LEU A 304 7.10 17.99 -12.49
CA LEU A 304 7.67 17.58 -11.19
C LEU A 304 9.20 17.54 -11.18
N GLN A 305 9.87 17.78 -12.32
CA GLN A 305 11.33 17.94 -12.46
C GLN A 305 12.15 16.76 -11.93
N GLY A 306 11.73 15.54 -12.25
CA GLY A 306 12.42 14.33 -11.80
C GLY A 306 12.25 13.98 -10.32
N ARG A 307 11.35 14.65 -9.58
CA ARG A 307 11.10 14.37 -8.15
C ARG A 307 10.21 13.14 -7.95
N LEU A 308 10.21 12.62 -6.72
CA LEU A 308 9.51 11.41 -6.33
C LEU A 308 8.06 11.75 -5.95
N LEU A 309 7.11 11.22 -6.71
CA LEU A 309 5.70 11.26 -6.34
C LEU A 309 5.43 10.11 -5.36
N VAL A 310 4.70 10.39 -4.28
CA VAL A 310 4.33 9.44 -3.23
C VAL A 310 2.82 9.47 -3.06
N GLY A 311 2.17 8.31 -3.11
CA GLY A 311 0.78 8.12 -2.68
C GLY A 311 0.78 7.60 -1.24
N GLU A 312 0.11 8.32 -0.35
CA GLU A 312 -0.04 8.00 1.07
C GLU A 312 -1.47 7.51 1.36
N ASP A 313 -1.59 6.40 2.10
CA ASP A 313 -2.86 5.94 2.65
C ASP A 313 -3.17 6.62 3.98
N GLY A 314 -4.41 7.11 4.12
CA GLY A 314 -4.89 7.80 5.32
C GLY A 314 -4.98 6.91 6.56
N ALA A 315 -5.20 7.52 7.73
CA ALA A 315 -5.40 6.79 8.99
C ALA A 315 -6.82 6.20 9.11
N ASP A 316 -6.92 5.05 9.77
CA ASP A 316 -8.17 4.28 9.89
C ASP A 316 -8.89 4.52 11.23
N GLU A 317 -10.17 4.19 11.28
CA GLU A 317 -11.01 4.19 12.49
C GLU A 317 -10.66 2.97 13.40
N ARG A 318 -9.47 2.99 14.01
CA ARG A 318 -9.00 1.94 14.93
C ARG A 318 -7.89 2.37 15.89
N GLY A 319 -7.67 1.53 16.90
CA GLY A 319 -6.56 1.59 17.84
C GLY A 319 -6.78 2.53 19.02
N ALA A 320 -5.68 2.96 19.65
CA ALA A 320 -5.69 3.88 20.79
C ALA A 320 -5.88 5.35 20.41
N ARG A 321 -5.83 5.67 19.12
CA ARG A 321 -6.08 7.01 18.56
C ARG A 321 -6.86 6.88 17.24
N PRO A 322 -8.11 6.40 17.30
CA PRO A 322 -8.92 6.16 16.12
C PRO A 322 -9.19 7.47 15.37
N SER A 323 -9.11 7.40 14.04
CA SER A 323 -9.21 8.55 13.16
C SER A 323 -10.21 8.26 12.06
N SER A 324 -11.26 9.07 11.95
CA SER A 324 -12.24 8.94 10.87
C SER A 324 -11.84 9.84 9.70
N ASN A 325 -12.25 9.50 8.48
CA ASN A 325 -12.19 10.39 7.31
C ASN A 325 -10.81 10.99 6.98
N ALA A 326 -9.72 10.38 7.42
CA ALA A 326 -8.38 10.83 7.03
C ALA A 326 -8.21 10.53 5.53
N PRO A 327 -8.04 11.55 4.67
CA PRO A 327 -7.95 11.31 3.25
C PRO A 327 -6.63 10.67 2.89
N ASP A 328 -6.63 9.86 1.84
CA ASP A 328 -5.42 9.51 1.13
C ASP A 328 -4.83 10.75 0.45
N ALA A 329 -3.52 10.79 0.23
CA ALA A 329 -2.87 11.99 -0.24
C ALA A 329 -1.72 11.74 -1.22
N LEU A 330 -1.53 12.70 -2.14
CA LEU A 330 -0.43 12.69 -3.11
C LEU A 330 0.61 13.72 -2.70
N HIS A 331 1.84 13.27 -2.49
CA HIS A 331 2.96 14.05 -1.99
C HIS A 331 4.09 14.10 -3.00
N LEU A 332 4.95 15.12 -2.85
CA LEU A 332 6.16 15.26 -3.64
C LEU A 332 7.36 15.23 -2.71
N ALA A 333 7.96 14.06 -2.56
CA ALA A 333 9.06 13.82 -1.64
C ALA A 333 10.36 14.48 -2.12
N GLN A 334 11.09 15.08 -1.19
CA GLN A 334 12.38 15.72 -1.45
C GLN A 334 13.20 15.89 -0.17
N GLN A 335 14.52 15.99 -0.31
CA GLN A 335 15.35 16.53 0.77
C GLN A 335 15.30 18.05 0.78
N ASN A 336 15.33 18.62 1.97
CA ASN A 336 15.58 20.04 2.21
C ASN A 336 16.99 20.43 1.75
N LYS A 337 17.23 21.74 1.63
CA LYS A 337 18.53 22.28 1.17
C LYS A 337 19.71 21.92 2.10
N ASP A 338 19.43 21.64 3.36
CA ASP A 338 20.42 21.23 4.36
C ASP A 338 20.66 19.71 4.38
N GLY A 339 19.99 18.94 3.51
CA GLY A 339 20.08 17.49 3.42
C GLY A 339 19.13 16.74 4.35
N SER A 340 18.37 17.43 5.21
CA SER A 340 17.33 16.78 6.03
C SER A 340 16.16 16.32 5.16
N PRO A 341 15.43 15.25 5.55
CA PRO A 341 14.20 14.86 4.87
C PRO A 341 13.12 15.92 5.12
N ASP A 342 12.27 16.22 4.14
CA ASP A 342 11.07 17.03 4.37
C ASP A 342 10.01 16.26 5.17
N TYR A 343 9.08 16.98 5.81
CA TYR A 343 8.08 16.41 6.72
C TYR A 343 6.65 16.69 6.25
N HIS A 344 5.82 15.65 6.15
CA HIS A 344 4.47 15.75 5.59
C HIS A 344 3.34 15.84 6.62
N GLY A 345 3.64 15.71 7.91
CA GLY A 345 2.75 16.14 8.99
C GLY A 345 2.12 15.02 9.82
N TRP A 346 2.12 13.77 9.35
CA TRP A 346 1.66 12.64 10.16
C TRP A 346 2.52 12.48 11.42
N PRO A 347 1.94 12.21 12.60
CA PRO A 347 0.54 11.79 12.83
C PRO A 347 -0.47 12.91 13.13
N ASP A 348 -0.06 14.18 13.15
CA ASP A 348 -0.92 15.29 13.61
C ASP A 348 -1.52 16.14 12.48
N ARG A 349 -1.39 15.68 11.24
CA ARG A 349 -2.00 16.30 10.07
C ARG A 349 -2.48 15.23 9.10
N TYR A 350 -3.71 15.37 8.61
CA TYR A 350 -4.27 14.55 7.55
C TYR A 350 -4.63 15.43 6.35
N GLY A 351 -4.02 15.14 5.20
CA GLY A 351 -4.13 15.98 4.01
C GLY A 351 -3.76 17.45 4.28
N PHE A 352 -4.70 18.36 4.05
CA PHE A 352 -4.47 19.80 4.24
C PHE A 352 -4.70 20.30 5.67
N LEU A 353 -5.24 19.47 6.57
CA LEU A 353 -5.81 19.92 7.84
C LEU A 353 -5.14 19.24 9.05
N PRO A 354 -5.01 19.93 10.20
CA PRO A 354 -4.61 19.29 11.45
C PRO A 354 -5.55 18.13 11.81
N SER A 355 -5.02 17.05 12.38
CA SER A 355 -5.83 15.87 12.75
C SER A 355 -6.87 16.20 13.83
N SER A 356 -6.66 17.24 14.64
CA SER A 356 -7.61 17.74 15.65
C SER A 356 -8.86 18.43 15.08
N GLN A 357 -8.99 18.57 13.75
CA GLN A 357 -10.23 19.07 13.15
C GLN A 357 -11.39 18.08 13.33
N THR A 358 -12.58 18.60 13.60
CA THR A 358 -13.76 17.78 13.97
C THR A 358 -14.19 16.77 12.92
N MET A 359 -13.81 16.96 11.65
CA MET A 359 -14.11 16.01 10.58
C MET A 359 -13.37 14.69 10.73
N PHE A 360 -12.27 14.67 11.51
CA PHE A 360 -11.49 13.47 11.77
C PHE A 360 -11.83 12.78 13.08
N ASN A 361 -12.76 13.33 13.87
CA ASN A 361 -13.19 12.75 15.13
C ASN A 361 -13.67 11.30 14.93
N PRO A 362 -13.33 10.40 15.84
CA PRO A 362 -13.77 9.02 15.73
C PRO A 362 -15.29 8.93 15.88
N VAL A 363 -15.86 7.99 15.14
CA VAL A 363 -17.26 7.61 15.19
C VAL A 363 -17.51 6.41 16.09
N GLY A 364 -16.47 5.62 16.38
CA GLY A 364 -16.53 4.37 17.12
C GLY A 364 -16.62 3.15 16.22
N GLY A 365 -15.69 2.22 16.35
CA GLY A 365 -15.63 1.00 15.54
C GLY A 365 -15.03 -0.21 16.26
N PRO A 366 -15.20 -1.43 15.72
CA PRO A 366 -14.73 -2.65 16.37
C PRO A 366 -13.20 -2.76 16.43
N GLY A 367 -12.47 -1.90 15.70
CA GLY A 367 -11.02 -1.78 15.76
C GLY A 367 -10.50 -0.86 16.88
N ASP A 368 -11.37 -0.11 17.55
CA ASP A 368 -10.95 0.82 18.60
C ASP A 368 -10.59 0.05 19.88
N ASP A 369 -9.50 0.45 20.54
CA ASP A 369 -9.01 -0.22 21.75
C ASP A 369 -10.01 -0.13 22.92
N LEU A 370 -10.87 0.89 22.90
CA LEU A 370 -11.94 1.11 23.88
C LEU A 370 -13.28 0.46 23.50
N CYS A 371 -13.39 -0.15 22.32
CA CYS A 371 -14.60 -0.83 21.90
C CYS A 371 -14.90 -2.03 22.81
N VAL A 372 -16.11 -2.08 23.37
CA VAL A 372 -16.65 -3.29 23.98
C VAL A 372 -17.55 -3.95 22.94
N PRO A 373 -17.24 -5.16 22.43
CA PRO A 373 -17.98 -5.76 21.31
C PRO A 373 -19.47 -5.95 21.60
N ASP A 374 -20.31 -5.48 20.68
CA ASP A 374 -21.75 -5.70 20.63
C ASP A 374 -22.22 -5.88 19.18
N PRO A 375 -22.34 -7.12 18.69
CA PRO A 375 -22.82 -7.40 17.33
C PRO A 375 -24.26 -6.93 17.07
N ALA A 376 -25.02 -6.58 18.11
CA ALA A 376 -26.38 -6.04 17.96
C ALA A 376 -26.40 -4.54 17.66
N ASN A 377 -25.24 -3.86 17.64
CA ASN A 377 -25.11 -2.42 17.38
C ASN A 377 -24.28 -2.07 16.11
N PRO A 378 -24.63 -2.59 14.92
CA PRO A 378 -23.98 -2.17 13.68
C PRO A 378 -24.33 -0.70 13.32
N PRO A 379 -23.43 0.04 12.63
CA PRO A 379 -22.16 -0.42 12.07
C PRO A 379 -21.01 -0.50 13.08
N SER A 380 -21.08 0.22 14.21
CA SER A 380 -19.98 0.29 15.19
C SER A 380 -19.57 -1.07 15.76
N ASN A 381 -20.52 -2.01 15.89
CA ASN A 381 -20.34 -3.28 16.58
C ASN A 381 -19.75 -3.14 18.00
N CYS A 382 -19.93 -1.97 18.62
CA CYS A 382 -19.51 -1.65 19.98
C CYS A 382 -20.73 -1.34 20.85
N THR A 383 -20.66 -1.53 22.17
CA THR A 383 -21.74 -1.09 23.06
C THR A 383 -21.93 0.44 22.98
N PRO A 384 -23.15 0.97 23.17
CA PRO A 384 -23.37 2.42 23.21
C PRO A 384 -22.53 3.14 24.28
N ALA A 385 -22.22 2.46 25.39
CA ALA A 385 -21.37 2.99 26.45
C ALA A 385 -19.92 3.16 25.99
N SER A 386 -19.33 2.16 25.31
CA SER A 386 -17.98 2.28 24.77
C SER A 386 -17.89 3.32 23.64
N VAL A 387 -18.90 3.43 22.78
CA VAL A 387 -18.93 4.50 21.76
C VAL A 387 -18.92 5.88 22.42
N THR A 388 -19.70 6.07 23.49
CA THR A 388 -19.70 7.32 24.26
C THR A 388 -18.34 7.60 24.90
N GLN A 389 -17.64 6.55 25.36
CA GLN A 389 -16.31 6.67 25.94
C GLN A 389 -15.28 7.08 24.88
N ILE A 390 -15.24 6.40 23.72
CA ILE A 390 -14.37 6.73 22.58
C ILE A 390 -14.55 8.21 22.20
N GLN A 391 -15.80 8.64 22.00
CA GLN A 391 -16.09 10.04 21.66
C GLN A 391 -15.67 11.03 22.75
N ALA A 392 -15.71 10.65 24.03
CA ALA A 392 -15.31 11.53 25.11
C ALA A 392 -13.78 11.64 25.27
N GLU A 393 -13.04 10.57 24.94
CA GLU A 393 -11.59 10.51 25.12
C GLU A 393 -10.80 10.98 23.89
N ASP A 394 -11.38 10.77 22.70
CA ASP A 394 -10.66 10.92 21.43
C ASP A 394 -11.26 11.96 20.49
N ALA A 395 -12.33 12.68 20.89
CA ALA A 395 -12.87 13.82 20.15
C ALA A 395 -12.71 15.16 20.90
N PRO A 396 -11.96 16.15 20.37
CA PRO A 396 -11.17 16.07 19.14
C PRO A 396 -9.94 15.17 19.28
N LEU A 397 -9.42 14.68 18.15
CA LEU A 397 -8.16 13.95 18.13
C LEU A 397 -7.07 14.79 18.78
N ARG A 398 -6.45 14.24 19.82
CA ARG A 398 -5.38 14.90 20.55
C ARG A 398 -4.06 14.74 19.81
N ASP A 399 -3.26 15.80 19.79
CA ASP A 399 -1.95 15.78 19.11
C ASP A 399 -0.98 14.82 19.82
N VAL A 400 -0.19 14.09 19.03
CA VAL A 400 0.90 13.23 19.50
C VAL A 400 2.16 14.04 19.78
N LEU A 401 2.44 15.04 18.94
CA LEU A 401 3.59 15.92 19.02
C LEU A 401 3.20 17.23 19.71
N ASP A 402 4.15 17.84 20.44
CA ASP A 402 3.97 19.18 21.01
C ASP A 402 3.95 20.26 19.93
N HIS A 403 4.77 20.07 18.90
CA HIS A 403 4.83 20.89 17.69
C HIS A 403 5.49 20.10 16.54
N PRO A 404 5.24 20.46 15.28
CA PRO A 404 5.94 19.87 14.15
C PRO A 404 7.47 20.06 14.28
N PRO A 405 8.29 19.02 14.03
CA PRO A 405 9.75 19.12 14.13
C PRO A 405 10.37 20.06 13.07
N GLN A 406 9.62 20.33 12.00
CA GLN A 406 9.95 21.28 10.95
C GLN A 406 8.69 21.78 10.24
N GLN A 407 8.84 22.68 9.27
CA GLN A 407 7.74 23.15 8.44
C GLN A 407 7.09 21.98 7.68
N ILE A 408 5.76 21.88 7.76
CA ILE A 408 5.02 20.81 7.08
C ILE A 408 4.95 21.11 5.57
N THR A 409 5.40 20.15 4.76
CA THR A 409 5.24 20.11 3.31
C THR A 409 3.81 19.65 2.98
N SER A 410 3.04 20.54 2.34
CA SER A 410 1.66 20.24 1.92
C SER A 410 1.62 19.15 0.85
N PRO A 411 0.59 18.27 0.86
CA PRO A 411 0.33 17.41 -0.30
C PRO A 411 -0.03 18.25 -1.54
N LEU A 412 0.12 17.63 -2.71
CA LEU A 412 -0.29 18.14 -4.01
C LEU A 412 -1.81 18.01 -4.23
N ALA A 413 -2.39 16.91 -3.76
CA ALA A 413 -3.81 16.59 -3.87
C ALA A 413 -4.19 15.58 -2.77
N ILE A 414 -5.50 15.42 -2.57
CA ILE A 414 -6.06 14.39 -1.69
C ILE A 414 -7.09 13.56 -2.47
N GLU A 415 -7.28 12.33 -2.02
CA GLU A 415 -8.35 11.43 -2.46
C GLU A 415 -9.34 11.20 -1.31
N ALA A 416 -10.38 10.42 -1.57
CA ALA A 416 -11.32 10.05 -0.52
C ALA A 416 -10.63 9.24 0.59
N PRO A 417 -11.12 9.32 1.83
CA PRO A 417 -10.73 8.37 2.86
C PRO A 417 -11.20 6.95 2.48
N ASP A 418 -10.67 5.95 3.18
CA ASP A 418 -11.04 4.54 3.00
C ASP A 418 -10.76 4.05 1.56
N SER A 419 -9.74 4.61 0.91
CA SER A 419 -9.09 4.04 -0.26
C SER A 419 -7.63 3.69 0.06
N SER A 420 -6.85 3.25 -0.94
CA SER A 420 -5.41 3.00 -0.73
C SER A 420 -4.63 3.15 -2.03
N PHE A 421 -3.60 3.98 -2.02
CA PHE A 421 -2.62 4.16 -3.10
C PHE A 421 -1.70 2.95 -3.22
N THR A 422 -2.05 2.02 -4.10
CA THR A 422 -1.25 0.80 -4.28
C THR A 422 -0.37 0.80 -5.54
N GLY A 423 -0.39 1.86 -6.35
CA GLY A 423 0.52 1.95 -7.48
C GLY A 423 0.48 3.28 -8.20
N ILE A 424 1.63 3.73 -8.67
CA ILE A 424 1.82 4.92 -9.50
C ILE A 424 2.81 4.59 -10.61
N ASP A 425 2.50 4.97 -11.85
CA ASP A 425 3.51 5.00 -12.93
C ASP A 425 3.28 6.15 -13.92
N PHE A 426 4.37 6.67 -14.49
CA PHE A 426 4.31 7.76 -15.46
C PHE A 426 4.05 7.22 -16.86
N VAL A 427 3.13 7.88 -17.55
CA VAL A 427 2.62 7.50 -18.87
C VAL A 427 3.72 7.69 -19.93
N PRO A 428 4.08 6.64 -20.69
CA PRO A 428 4.96 6.78 -21.85
C PRO A 428 4.22 7.47 -23.01
N ASP A 429 4.96 8.18 -23.87
CA ASP A 429 4.40 8.88 -25.03
C ASP A 429 3.54 7.97 -25.94
N SER A 430 3.86 6.68 -26.02
CA SER A 430 3.10 5.70 -26.80
C SER A 430 1.68 5.45 -26.30
N PHE A 431 1.39 5.80 -25.05
CA PHE A 431 0.09 5.63 -24.39
C PHE A 431 -0.76 6.91 -24.41
N VAL A 432 -0.18 8.04 -24.83
CA VAL A 432 -0.84 9.35 -24.85
C VAL A 432 -1.92 9.41 -25.93
N ARG A 433 -3.17 9.54 -25.49
CA ARG A 433 -4.36 9.74 -26.33
C ARG A 433 -5.59 10.01 -25.49
N GLY A 434 -6.62 10.56 -26.14
CA GLY A 434 -7.90 10.84 -25.49
C GLY A 434 -7.71 11.73 -24.26
N PRO A 435 -8.15 11.30 -23.06
CA PRO A 435 -8.01 12.08 -21.83
C PRO A 435 -6.61 12.05 -21.19
N VAL A 436 -5.68 11.25 -21.72
CA VAL A 436 -4.33 11.09 -21.19
C VAL A 436 -3.36 11.99 -21.96
N GLY A 437 -2.77 12.96 -21.26
CA GLY A 437 -1.79 13.90 -21.78
C GLY A 437 -0.34 13.40 -21.64
N ARG A 438 0.58 14.09 -22.32
CA ARG A 438 2.02 13.81 -22.17
C ARG A 438 2.48 14.12 -20.76
N GLY A 439 3.30 13.25 -20.18
CA GLY A 439 3.79 13.37 -18.81
C GLY A 439 2.74 13.02 -17.74
N ALA A 440 1.53 12.61 -18.12
CA ALA A 440 0.55 12.17 -17.14
C ALA A 440 1.07 11.00 -16.28
N ALA A 441 0.46 10.81 -15.12
CA ALA A 441 0.65 9.60 -14.32
C ALA A 441 -0.68 8.84 -14.25
N LEU A 442 -0.60 7.51 -14.24
CA LEU A 442 -1.69 6.66 -13.80
C LEU A 442 -1.41 6.22 -12.37
N TYR A 443 -2.46 6.06 -11.58
CA TYR A 443 -2.35 5.51 -10.23
C TYR A 443 -3.57 4.67 -9.87
N ILE A 444 -3.39 3.78 -8.90
CA ILE A 444 -4.42 2.87 -8.41
C ILE A 444 -4.93 3.35 -7.05
N LEU A 445 -6.24 3.18 -6.85
CA LEU A 445 -6.89 3.16 -5.55
C LEU A 445 -7.49 1.77 -5.34
N GLU A 446 -7.02 1.02 -4.34
CA GLU A 446 -7.44 -0.36 -4.09
C GLU A 446 -8.82 -0.42 -3.45
N GLY A 447 -9.13 0.40 -2.45
CA GLY A 447 -10.43 0.42 -1.76
C GLY A 447 -10.37 -0.25 -0.37
N ASP A 448 -11.30 0.09 0.52
CA ASP A 448 -11.28 -0.40 1.90
C ASP A 448 -11.47 -1.94 2.00
N PHE A 449 -10.89 -2.52 3.05
CA PHE A 449 -11.14 -3.90 3.47
C PHE A 449 -12.35 -4.00 4.40
N GLY A 450 -13.36 -3.15 4.21
CA GLY A 450 -14.59 -3.12 5.00
C GLY A 450 -14.37 -2.74 6.47
N PHE A 451 -13.28 -2.06 6.81
CA PHE A 451 -13.07 -1.55 8.16
C PHE A 451 -14.04 -0.39 8.47
N SER A 452 -14.42 0.36 7.45
CA SER A 452 -15.26 1.55 7.51
C SER A 452 -16.56 1.37 6.73
N ALA A 453 -17.50 2.31 6.89
CA ALA A 453 -18.61 2.42 5.96
C ALA A 453 -18.11 2.93 4.60
N SER A 454 -18.82 2.61 3.51
CA SER A 454 -18.43 3.05 2.17
C SER A 454 -18.29 4.59 2.12
N ASN A 455 -17.18 5.08 1.54
CA ASN A 455 -16.93 6.51 1.34
C ASN A 455 -17.91 7.21 0.37
N SER A 456 -18.88 6.44 -0.15
CA SER A 456 -20.02 6.90 -0.96
C SER A 456 -21.34 7.06 -0.18
N SER A 457 -21.39 6.66 1.09
CA SER A 457 -22.61 6.64 1.93
C SER A 457 -22.80 7.93 2.77
N PRO A 458 -24.04 8.33 3.09
CA PRO A 458 -24.31 9.45 4.00
C PRO A 458 -23.65 9.27 5.38
N PRO A 459 -23.23 10.35 6.08
CA PRO A 459 -23.63 11.74 5.90
C PRO A 459 -22.86 12.50 4.81
N PHE A 460 -21.91 11.87 4.14
CA PHE A 460 -20.99 12.53 3.21
C PHE A 460 -21.67 12.80 1.86
N PRO A 461 -22.04 14.06 1.57
CA PRO A 461 -22.48 14.43 0.25
C PRO A 461 -21.23 14.83 -0.50
N LEU A 462 -20.48 13.86 -1.04
CA LEU A 462 -19.96 14.15 -2.37
C LEU A 462 -21.22 14.45 -3.19
N GLN A 463 -21.39 15.71 -3.60
CA GLN A 463 -22.44 16.14 -4.51
C GLN A 463 -22.20 15.44 -5.86
N CYS A 464 -22.45 14.14 -5.91
CA CYS A 464 -22.61 13.41 -7.15
C CYS A 464 -23.86 14.00 -7.78
N GLY A 465 -23.66 14.70 -8.89
CA GLY A 465 -24.71 15.44 -9.57
C GLY A 465 -25.95 14.57 -9.74
N LYS A 466 -27.13 15.19 -9.60
CA LYS A 466 -28.44 14.57 -9.85
C LYS A 466 -28.39 13.69 -11.11
N GLY A 467 -28.14 12.40 -10.95
CA GLY A 467 -28.59 11.40 -11.90
C GLY A 467 -30.11 11.49 -12.02
N PRO A 468 -30.71 11.06 -13.14
CA PRO A 468 -32.14 11.27 -13.41
C PRO A 468 -33.07 10.51 -12.46
N THR A 469 -32.54 9.68 -11.56
CA THR A 469 -33.29 8.81 -10.65
C THR A 469 -32.99 9.13 -9.18
N PRO A 470 -34.01 9.42 -8.36
CA PRO A 470 -33.87 9.41 -6.90
C PRO A 470 -33.38 8.03 -6.43
N GLY A 471 -32.27 8.00 -5.68
CA GLY A 471 -31.67 6.75 -5.16
C GLY A 471 -30.41 6.26 -5.87
N SER A 472 -29.82 7.01 -6.80
CA SER A 472 -28.47 6.71 -7.30
C SER A 472 -27.44 6.97 -6.18
N SER A 473 -26.86 5.91 -5.61
CA SER A 473 -25.68 6.00 -4.74
C SER A 473 -24.50 6.58 -5.54
N CYS A 474 -23.63 7.33 -4.85
CA CYS A 474 -22.31 7.62 -5.42
C CYS A 474 -21.58 6.29 -5.60
N ASP A 475 -20.73 6.22 -6.62
CA ASP A 475 -19.74 5.14 -6.72
C ASP A 475 -18.74 5.29 -5.57
N GLU A 476 -18.43 4.20 -4.88
CA GLU A 476 -17.29 4.14 -3.96
C GLU A 476 -15.99 4.49 -4.71
N ILE A 477 -15.12 5.26 -4.03
CA ILE A 477 -13.77 5.52 -4.49
C ILE A 477 -12.89 4.40 -3.95
N GLY A 478 -12.28 3.67 -4.87
CA GLY A 478 -11.69 2.35 -4.61
C GLY A 478 -11.87 1.46 -5.83
N HIS A 479 -11.09 0.39 -5.89
CA HIS A 479 -11.10 -0.60 -6.97
C HIS A 479 -10.97 0.04 -8.38
N GLU A 480 -10.15 1.09 -8.52
CA GLU A 480 -10.07 1.88 -9.74
C GLU A 480 -8.65 2.38 -10.09
N VAL A 481 -8.48 2.73 -11.36
CA VAL A 481 -7.31 3.45 -11.88
C VAL A 481 -7.73 4.87 -12.22
N LYS A 482 -6.94 5.85 -11.78
CA LYS A 482 -7.11 7.26 -12.11
C LYS A 482 -5.92 7.78 -12.92
N VAL A 483 -6.16 8.87 -13.64
CA VAL A 483 -5.13 9.61 -14.38
C VAL A 483 -4.97 11.00 -13.78
N ILE A 484 -3.71 11.43 -13.65
CA ILE A 484 -3.33 12.80 -13.32
C ILE A 484 -2.64 13.40 -14.54
N ASN A 485 -3.25 14.43 -15.11
CA ASN A 485 -2.58 15.29 -16.06
C ASN A 485 -1.94 16.47 -15.32
N PHE A 486 -0.70 16.78 -15.66
CA PHE A 486 0.03 17.92 -15.11
C PHE A 486 0.03 19.09 -16.09
N SER A 487 0.18 20.32 -15.59
CA SER A 487 0.57 21.46 -16.42
C SER A 487 1.94 21.22 -17.09
N LYS A 488 2.31 22.06 -18.06
CA LYS A 488 3.59 21.90 -18.74
C LYS A 488 4.76 22.23 -17.80
N PRO A 489 5.98 21.74 -18.09
CA PRO A 489 7.17 22.23 -17.42
C PRO A 489 7.22 23.77 -17.42
N GLU A 490 7.70 24.35 -16.32
CA GLU A 490 7.84 25.81 -16.11
C GLU A 490 6.54 26.62 -15.96
N GLU A 491 5.37 26.02 -16.22
CA GLU A 491 4.08 26.61 -15.84
C GLU A 491 3.81 26.39 -14.34
N PRO A 492 2.95 27.21 -13.70
CA PRO A 492 2.45 26.89 -12.37
C PRO A 492 1.88 25.47 -12.33
N LEU A 493 2.26 24.69 -11.31
CA LEU A 493 1.83 23.29 -11.19
C LEU A 493 0.31 23.22 -11.05
N GLU A 494 -0.35 22.58 -12.02
CA GLU A 494 -1.77 22.27 -12.02
C GLU A 494 -1.94 20.75 -12.15
N LEU A 495 -2.82 20.16 -11.34
CA LEU A 495 -3.17 18.74 -11.41
C LEU A 495 -4.62 18.61 -11.88
N LYS A 496 -4.86 17.79 -12.90
CA LYS A 496 -6.19 17.42 -13.38
C LYS A 496 -6.39 15.94 -13.20
N ILE A 497 -7.13 15.59 -12.15
CA ILE A 497 -7.40 14.23 -11.74
C ILE A 497 -8.76 13.78 -12.27
N GLN A 498 -8.83 12.58 -12.83
CA GLN A 498 -10.08 11.97 -13.27
C GLN A 498 -9.95 10.43 -13.29
N ARG A 499 -11.10 9.75 -13.25
CA ARG A 499 -11.19 8.30 -13.41
C ARG A 499 -10.67 7.87 -14.79
N PHE A 500 -9.90 6.78 -14.83
CA PHE A 500 -9.34 6.20 -16.05
C PHE A 500 -9.83 4.77 -16.30
N ALA A 501 -9.85 3.90 -15.29
CA ALA A 501 -10.39 2.54 -15.45
C ALA A 501 -11.16 2.13 -14.21
N LYS A 502 -12.37 1.58 -14.37
CA LYS A 502 -13.19 1.05 -13.27
C LYS A 502 -14.18 0.02 -13.79
N ASN A 503 -14.60 -0.94 -12.97
CA ASN A 503 -15.71 -1.81 -13.30
C ASN A 503 -17.02 -1.04 -13.51
N LYS A 504 -17.90 -1.53 -14.40
CA LYS A 504 -19.24 -0.97 -14.63
C LYS A 504 -20.11 -0.95 -13.37
N SER A 505 -19.94 -1.94 -12.49
CA SER A 505 -20.65 -2.06 -11.22
C SER A 505 -20.25 -0.99 -10.21
N GLY A 506 -19.06 -0.42 -10.39
CA GLY A 506 -18.48 0.50 -9.42
C GLY A 506 -17.77 -0.19 -8.25
N ASP A 507 -17.65 -1.53 -8.25
CA ASP A 507 -17.14 -2.32 -7.12
C ASP A 507 -16.41 -3.59 -7.62
N GLN A 508 -15.94 -4.42 -6.69
CA GLN A 508 -15.20 -5.66 -6.89
C GLN A 508 -16.01 -6.68 -7.72
N ALA A 509 -15.37 -7.28 -8.71
CA ALA A 509 -16.07 -8.15 -9.66
C ALA A 509 -16.58 -9.47 -9.08
N PHE A 510 -15.99 -9.98 -7.99
CA PHE A 510 -16.38 -11.27 -7.43
C PHE A 510 -17.74 -11.25 -6.71
N ILE A 511 -18.26 -10.08 -6.32
CA ILE A 511 -19.54 -9.98 -5.58
C ILE A 511 -20.74 -10.10 -6.51
N ASP A 512 -20.62 -9.62 -7.75
CA ASP A 512 -21.69 -9.62 -8.75
C ASP A 512 -21.44 -10.61 -9.91
N GLY A 513 -20.25 -11.23 -9.94
CA GLY A 513 -19.84 -12.17 -10.98
C GLY A 513 -19.48 -11.51 -12.30
N SER A 514 -19.19 -10.21 -12.30
CA SER A 514 -18.72 -9.49 -13.48
C SER A 514 -17.29 -9.89 -13.88
N HIS A 515 -16.88 -9.50 -15.08
CA HIS A 515 -15.57 -9.81 -15.63
C HIS A 515 -14.65 -8.59 -15.53
N GLY A 516 -14.20 -8.28 -14.32
CA GLY A 516 -13.43 -7.06 -14.01
C GLY A 516 -12.45 -7.19 -12.85
N MET A 517 -11.99 -6.04 -12.34
CA MET A 517 -11.04 -5.94 -11.23
C MET A 517 -11.70 -6.30 -9.88
N ASN A 518 -10.93 -6.76 -8.91
CA ASN A 518 -11.36 -6.84 -7.53
C ASN A 518 -10.54 -5.85 -6.73
N ARG A 519 -9.27 -6.14 -6.51
CA ARG A 519 -8.39 -5.41 -5.62
C ARG A 519 -7.11 -5.05 -6.39
N PRO A 520 -7.12 -3.98 -7.20
CA PRO A 520 -5.94 -3.57 -7.95
C PRO A 520 -4.86 -3.08 -6.96
N THR A 521 -3.66 -3.63 -7.06
CA THR A 521 -2.58 -3.48 -6.06
C THR A 521 -1.21 -3.10 -6.67
N GLY A 522 -1.10 -3.02 -7.99
CA GLY A 522 0.16 -2.67 -8.63
C GLY A 522 -0.02 -2.17 -10.06
N LEU A 523 0.80 -1.19 -10.46
CA LEU A 523 0.72 -0.55 -11.77
C LEU A 523 2.11 -0.32 -12.35
N ARG A 524 2.34 -0.82 -13.57
CA ARG A 524 3.57 -0.56 -14.33
C ARG A 524 3.30 -0.45 -15.82
N PHE A 525 4.04 0.43 -16.51
CA PHE A 525 4.08 0.43 -17.96
C PHE A 525 5.10 -0.58 -18.49
N GLY A 526 4.64 -1.45 -19.40
CA GLY A 526 5.48 -2.47 -20.03
C GLY A 526 6.26 -1.96 -21.24
N PRO A 527 7.23 -2.75 -21.77
CA PRO A 527 7.97 -2.44 -23.00
C PRO A 527 7.09 -2.34 -24.26
N ASP A 528 5.85 -2.82 -24.18
CA ASP A 528 4.81 -2.73 -25.20
C ASP A 528 4.06 -1.38 -25.19
N GLY A 529 4.33 -0.54 -24.18
CA GLY A 529 3.67 0.73 -23.98
C GLY A 529 2.25 0.62 -23.41
N CYS A 530 1.85 -0.55 -22.91
CA CYS A 530 0.57 -0.75 -22.24
C CYS A 530 0.70 -0.52 -20.73
N ALA A 531 -0.41 -0.18 -20.07
CA ALA A 531 -0.51 -0.19 -18.61
C ALA A 531 -0.85 -1.60 -18.13
N TRP A 532 -0.06 -2.13 -17.21
CA TRP A 532 -0.25 -3.45 -16.61
C TRP A 532 -0.66 -3.28 -15.15
N ILE A 533 -1.74 -3.93 -14.77
CA ILE A 533 -2.37 -3.81 -13.46
C ILE A 533 -2.32 -5.19 -12.80
N ALA A 534 -1.71 -5.26 -11.62
CA ALA A 534 -1.85 -6.40 -10.73
C ALA A 534 -3.15 -6.26 -9.97
N ASP A 535 -4.01 -7.28 -10.06
CA ASP A 535 -5.23 -7.42 -9.28
C ASP A 535 -5.03 -8.56 -8.28
N TYR A 536 -4.99 -8.21 -7.00
CA TYR A 536 -4.78 -9.13 -5.88
C TYR A 536 -5.78 -10.29 -5.86
N GLY A 537 -6.98 -10.05 -6.40
CA GLY A 537 -8.06 -11.01 -6.47
C GLY A 537 -9.11 -10.81 -5.39
N ALA A 538 -9.95 -11.82 -5.19
CA ALA A 538 -11.08 -11.74 -4.28
C ALA A 538 -10.66 -11.92 -2.81
N VAL A 539 -11.13 -11.01 -1.96
CA VAL A 539 -11.00 -11.07 -0.51
C VAL A 539 -12.37 -10.93 0.11
N ARG A 540 -12.69 -11.80 1.07
CA ARG A 540 -13.91 -11.64 1.89
C ARG A 540 -13.58 -10.86 3.14
N ASP A 541 -14.22 -9.72 3.32
CA ASP A 541 -13.86 -8.76 4.35
C ASP A 541 -14.99 -8.57 5.39
N PHE A 542 -14.94 -7.54 6.21
CA PHE A 542 -15.94 -7.28 7.26
C PHE A 542 -17.33 -6.91 6.71
N GLY A 543 -17.40 -6.42 5.46
CA GLY A 543 -18.61 -6.05 4.76
C GLY A 543 -19.28 -4.77 5.24
N GLN A 544 -18.52 -3.86 5.88
CA GLN A 544 -19.06 -2.56 6.29
C GLN A 544 -19.18 -1.59 5.10
N SER A 545 -18.21 -1.60 4.18
CA SER A 545 -18.29 -0.85 2.90
C SER A 545 -19.28 -1.48 1.93
N GLY A 546 -19.23 -2.81 1.79
CA GLY A 546 -20.13 -3.59 0.94
C GLY A 546 -20.64 -4.84 1.64
N PRO A 547 -21.94 -4.98 1.97
CA PRO A 547 -22.44 -6.18 2.64
C PRO A 547 -22.18 -7.50 1.88
N ASP A 548 -22.05 -7.42 0.56
CA ASP A 548 -21.82 -8.58 -0.32
C ASP A 548 -20.36 -9.05 -0.34
N THR A 549 -19.40 -8.26 0.17
CA THR A 549 -18.00 -8.67 0.35
C THR A 549 -17.79 -9.45 1.65
N LYS A 550 -18.76 -9.40 2.58
CA LYS A 550 -18.67 -9.98 3.91
C LYS A 550 -18.26 -11.46 3.89
N PHE A 551 -17.37 -11.85 4.81
CA PHE A 551 -17.08 -13.25 5.09
C PHE A 551 -18.35 -14.03 5.48
N VAL A 552 -18.44 -15.29 5.04
CA VAL A 552 -19.68 -16.08 5.16
C VAL A 552 -19.69 -16.91 6.44
N THR A 553 -18.57 -17.55 6.78
CA THR A 553 -18.47 -18.39 7.98
C THR A 553 -17.87 -17.58 9.12
N PRO A 554 -18.54 -17.43 10.28
CA PRO A 554 -17.95 -16.78 11.45
C PRO A 554 -16.62 -17.38 11.91
N ALA A 555 -16.45 -18.69 11.70
CA ALA A 555 -15.22 -19.40 12.00
C ALA A 555 -14.08 -19.12 11.01
N ASP A 556 -14.32 -18.45 9.87
CA ASP A 556 -13.27 -18.04 8.94
C ASP A 556 -12.67 -16.68 9.37
N ALA A 557 -13.45 -15.85 10.09
CA ALA A 557 -13.13 -14.45 10.40
C ALA A 557 -12.95 -13.59 9.11
N PRO A 558 -12.97 -12.25 9.18
CA PRO A 558 -12.79 -11.39 8.00
C PRO A 558 -11.39 -11.51 7.39
N LEU A 559 -11.24 -10.89 6.21
CA LEU A 559 -10.01 -10.79 5.40
C LEU A 559 -9.54 -12.13 4.81
N VAL A 560 -10.48 -13.00 4.46
CA VAL A 560 -10.20 -14.30 3.84
C VAL A 560 -9.70 -14.07 2.42
N GLN A 561 -8.42 -14.36 2.19
CA GLN A 561 -7.82 -14.33 0.86
C GLN A 561 -8.26 -15.57 0.07
N ILE A 562 -8.73 -15.41 -1.18
CA ILE A 562 -9.17 -16.55 -2.01
C ILE A 562 -8.09 -16.87 -3.06
N PRO A 563 -7.29 -17.95 -2.89
CA PRO A 563 -6.25 -18.33 -3.85
C PRO A 563 -6.77 -18.53 -5.26
N GLY A 564 -5.92 -18.28 -6.27
CA GLY A 564 -6.24 -18.49 -7.68
C GLY A 564 -7.23 -17.48 -8.26
N THR A 565 -7.50 -16.38 -7.58
CA THR A 565 -8.39 -15.31 -8.08
C THR A 565 -7.63 -14.06 -8.54
N GLY A 566 -6.31 -14.03 -8.39
CA GLY A 566 -5.47 -12.94 -8.86
C GLY A 566 -5.36 -12.91 -10.38
N VAL A 567 -5.26 -11.69 -10.92
CA VAL A 567 -5.25 -11.43 -12.37
C VAL A 567 -4.26 -10.32 -12.71
N ILE A 568 -3.60 -10.43 -13.85
CA ILE A 568 -2.90 -9.31 -14.47
C ILE A 568 -3.73 -8.79 -15.64
N PHE A 569 -4.27 -7.57 -15.49
CA PHE A 569 -4.95 -6.87 -16.58
C PHE A 569 -3.96 -6.03 -17.38
N ARG A 570 -4.23 -5.89 -18.67
CA ARG A 570 -3.51 -5.01 -19.59
C ARG A 570 -4.48 -4.03 -20.22
N ILE A 571 -4.19 -2.74 -20.09
CA ILE A 571 -4.88 -1.68 -20.81
C ILE A 571 -3.92 -1.18 -21.88
N CYS A 572 -4.29 -1.34 -23.14
CA CYS A 572 -3.48 -0.94 -24.28
C CYS A 572 -4.17 0.15 -25.10
N PRO A 573 -3.42 1.07 -25.71
CA PRO A 573 -3.96 1.98 -26.70
C PRO A 573 -4.41 1.23 -27.97
N GLU A 574 -5.61 1.54 -28.50
CA GLU A 574 -6.19 0.91 -29.71
C GLU A 574 -5.54 1.28 -31.06
#